data_AF-A0A344LUS1-F1
#
_entry.id   AF-A0A344LUS1-F1
#
_cell.length_a   1.000
_cell.length_b   1.000
_cell.length_c   1.000
_cell.angle_alpha   90.00
_cell.angle_beta   90.00
_cell.angle_gamma   90.00
#
_symmetry.space_group_name_H-M   'P 1'
#
loop_
_entity.id
_entity.type
_entity.pdbx_description
1 polymer ?
#
loop_
_entity_poly.entity_id
_entity_poly.type
_entity_poly.pdbx_seq_one_letter_code
_entity_poly.pdbx_strand_id
1 'polypeptide(L)'
;MENIFNSDNLEDIKTLIENKLSDIPGELILCGAVGALLLSSYLNKTGHTQAGSVIGKLSIPIIGIGLAKYQDVLKSAAESISESEFVADTQ
;
A
#
# COMPACT_ATOMS: atom_id res chain seq x y z
N MET A 1 17.21 4.23 26.06
CA MET A 1 16.43 4.44 24.83
C MET A 1 15.65 3.17 24.59
N GLU A 2 14.32 3.26 24.63
CA GLU A 2 13.44 2.15 24.28
C GLU A 2 13.63 1.83 22.80
N ASN A 3 13.97 0.58 22.49
CA ASN A 3 14.28 0.17 21.13
C ASN A 3 12.99 -0.16 20.40
N ILE A 4 12.57 0.72 19.50
CA ILE A 4 11.34 0.57 18.70
C ILE A 4 11.43 -0.66 17.75
N PHE A 5 12.63 -1.21 17.56
CA PHE A 5 12.91 -2.42 16.78
C PHE A 5 12.93 -3.70 17.63
N ASN A 6 12.23 -3.75 18.76
CA ASN A 6 11.98 -5.02 19.45
C ASN A 6 10.94 -5.83 18.63
N SER A 7 11.12 -7.14 18.51
CA SER A 7 10.26 -8.02 17.69
C SER A 7 8.78 -7.91 18.06
N ASP A 8 8.50 -7.75 19.36
CA ASP A 8 7.14 -7.64 19.88
C ASP A 8 6.48 -6.33 19.42
N ASN A 9 7.23 -5.22 19.41
CA ASN A 9 6.74 -3.93 18.91
C ASN A 9 6.52 -3.93 17.39
N LEU A 10 7.29 -4.74 16.66
CA LEU A 10 7.18 -4.81 15.20
C LEU A 10 5.89 -5.53 14.77
N GLU A 11 5.52 -6.59 15.48
CA GLU A 11 4.26 -7.32 15.30
C GLU A 11 3.06 -6.38 15.58
N ASP A 12 3.11 -5.65 16.71
CA ASP A 12 2.06 -4.69 17.07
C ASP A 12 1.90 -3.56 16.03
N ILE A 13 3.02 -3.04 15.52
CA ILE A 13 3.01 -2.02 14.45
C ILE A 13 2.39 -2.59 13.18
N LYS A 14 2.76 -3.83 12.80
CA LYS A 14 2.20 -4.51 11.63
C LYS A 14 0.69 -4.69 11.78
N THR A 15 0.22 -5.25 12.90
CA THR A 15 -1.21 -5.45 13.16
C THR A 15 -1.97 -4.13 13.16
N LEU A 16 -1.39 -3.07 13.73
CA LEU A 16 -1.98 -1.74 13.72
C LEU A 16 -2.11 -1.18 12.29
N ILE A 17 -1.09 -1.37 11.45
CA ILE A 17 -1.09 -0.96 10.05
C ILE A 17 -2.12 -1.77 9.25
N GLU A 18 -2.15 -3.09 9.41
CA GLU A 18 -3.10 -3.97 8.74
C GLU A 18 -4.55 -3.62 9.10
N ASN A 19 -4.84 -3.39 10.39
CA ASN A 19 -6.17 -2.96 10.84
C ASN A 19 -6.58 -1.59 10.30
N LYS A 20 -5.64 -0.69 10.04
CA LYS A 20 -5.94 0.62 9.45
C LYS A 20 -6.10 0.58 7.94
N LEU A 21 -5.47 -0.39 7.28
CA LEU A 21 -5.47 -0.52 5.82
C LEU A 21 -6.49 -1.55 5.30
N SER A 22 -7.08 -2.37 6.19
CA SER A 22 -8.07 -3.41 5.83
C SER A 22 -9.20 -2.84 4.97
N ASP A 23 -9.68 -1.66 5.32
CA ASP A 23 -10.86 -1.05 4.70
C ASP A 23 -10.51 -0.14 3.52
N ILE A 24 -9.22 0.06 3.23
CA ILE A 24 -8.75 0.99 2.19
C ILE A 24 -8.38 0.19 0.93
N PRO A 25 -9.06 0.39 -0.22
CA PRO A 25 -8.71 -0.26 -1.49
C PRO A 25 -7.23 -0.06 -1.88
N GLY A 26 -6.63 -1.08 -2.49
CA GLY A 26 -5.21 -1.04 -2.89
C GLY A 26 -4.89 0.11 -3.85
N GLU A 27 -5.84 0.47 -4.71
CA GLU A 27 -5.76 1.60 -5.65
C GLU A 27 -5.55 2.92 -4.92
N LEU A 28 -6.28 3.14 -3.80
CA LEU A 28 -6.17 4.37 -3.03
C LEU A 28 -4.84 4.44 -2.28
N ILE A 29 -4.31 3.31 -1.82
CA ILE A 29 -2.96 3.22 -1.23
C ILE A 29 -1.91 3.60 -2.29
N LEU A 30 -2.04 3.07 -3.51
CA LEU A 30 -1.15 3.40 -4.63
C LEU A 30 -1.24 4.88 -5.03
N CYS A 31 -2.44 5.46 -5.06
CA CYS A 31 -2.62 6.91 -5.26
C CYS A 31 -1.91 7.72 -4.16
N GLY A 32 -2.01 7.30 -2.90
CA GLY A 32 -1.26 7.90 -1.79
C GLY A 32 0.26 7.83 -2.00
N ALA A 33 0.75 6.70 -2.52
CA ALA A 33 2.16 6.51 -2.85
C ALA A 33 2.65 7.45 -3.96
N VAL A 34 1.84 7.63 -5.02
CA VAL A 34 2.11 8.63 -6.08
C VAL A 34 2.12 10.05 -5.50
N GLY A 35 1.15 10.38 -4.65
CA GLY A 35 1.10 11.66 -3.94
C GLY A 35 2.36 11.91 -3.10
N ALA A 36 2.85 10.89 -2.38
CA ALA A 36 4.09 10.97 -1.61
C ALA A 36 5.32 11.22 -2.50
N LEU A 37 5.42 10.55 -3.66
CA LEU A 37 6.51 10.79 -4.62
C LEU A 37 6.48 12.23 -5.17
N LEU A 38 5.30 12.73 -5.54
CA LEU A 38 5.13 14.10 -6.00
C LEU A 38 5.49 15.12 -4.91
N LEU A 39 5.04 14.87 -3.68
CA LEU A 39 5.37 15.71 -2.53
C LEU A 39 6.88 15.69 -2.24
N SER A 40 7.53 14.53 -2.28
CA SER A 40 8.99 14.40 -2.15
C SER A 40 9.73 15.23 -3.20
N SER A 41 9.29 15.16 -4.45
CA SER A 41 9.85 15.96 -5.56
C SER A 41 9.70 17.46 -5.33
N TYR A 42 8.51 17.89 -4.89
CA TYR A 42 8.25 19.30 -4.56
C TYR A 42 9.11 19.80 -3.39
N LEU A 43 9.23 19.00 -2.32
CA LEU A 43 10.06 19.34 -1.16
C LEU A 43 11.54 19.46 -1.55
N ASN A 44 12.05 18.54 -2.37
CA ASN A 44 13.42 18.63 -2.88
C ASN A 44 13.63 19.89 -3.72
N LYS A 45 12.67 20.26 -4.57
CA LYS A 45 12.73 21.49 -5.39
C LYS A 45 12.68 22.78 -4.57
N THR A 46 12.02 22.78 -3.42
CA THR A 46 11.88 23.95 -2.54
C THR A 46 12.96 24.06 -1.47
N GLY A 47 13.99 23.21 -1.52
CA GLY A 47 15.10 23.22 -0.58
C GLY A 47 14.89 22.40 0.70
N HIS A 48 13.73 21.75 0.86
CA HIS A 48 13.40 20.87 1.99
C HIS A 48 13.91 19.43 1.76
N THR A 49 15.20 19.28 1.47
CA THR A 49 15.81 18.01 1.02
C THR A 49 15.73 16.88 2.05
N GLN A 50 15.84 17.15 3.36
CA GLN A 50 15.67 16.10 4.38
C GLN A 50 14.24 15.56 4.40
N ALA A 51 13.24 16.45 4.44
CA ALA A 51 11.84 16.05 4.43
C ALA A 51 11.48 15.32 3.12
N GLY A 52 11.95 15.84 1.98
CA GLY A 52 11.79 15.18 0.69
C GLY A 52 12.40 13.78 0.67
N SER A 53 13.59 13.58 1.25
CA SER A 53 14.21 12.25 1.36
C SER A 53 13.40 11.29 2.23
N VAL A 54 12.92 11.74 3.40
CA VAL A 54 12.10 10.90 4.30
C VAL A 54 10.80 10.47 3.63
N ILE A 55 10.07 11.42 3.04
CA ILE A 55 8.82 11.14 2.34
C ILE A 55 9.06 10.20 1.14
N GLY A 56 10.12 10.43 0.36
CA GLY A 56 10.46 9.58 -0.79
C GLY A 56 10.91 8.18 -0.38
N LYS A 57 11.52 8.00 0.80
CA LYS A 57 11.83 6.67 1.34
C LYS A 57 10.56 5.97 1.82
N LEU A 58 9.63 6.70 2.42
CA LEU A 58 8.34 6.16 2.86
C LEU A 58 7.42 5.77 1.70
N SER A 59 7.54 6.38 0.52
CA SER A 59 6.72 5.97 -0.62
C SER A 59 7.01 4.54 -1.08
N ILE A 60 8.24 4.03 -0.91
CA ILE A 60 8.61 2.66 -1.30
C ILE A 60 7.78 1.60 -0.55
N PRO A 61 7.74 1.55 0.79
CA PRO A 61 6.91 0.59 1.51
C PRO A 61 5.41 0.82 1.26
N ILE A 62 4.95 2.06 1.05
CA ILE A 62 3.55 2.33 0.69
C ILE A 62 3.19 1.69 -0.66
N ILE A 63 4.07 1.81 -1.67
CA ILE A 63 3.89 1.12 -2.96
C ILE A 63 3.81 -0.39 -2.76
N GLY A 64 4.72 -0.97 -1.95
CA GLY A 64 4.73 -2.41 -1.68
C GLY A 64 3.41 -2.91 -1.09
N ILE A 65 2.88 -2.20 -0.09
CA ILE A 65 1.59 -2.55 0.53
C ILE A 65 0.43 -2.38 -0.46
N GLY A 66 0.43 -1.28 -1.22
CA GLY A 66 -0.59 -1.01 -2.23
C GLY A 66 -0.63 -2.09 -3.32
N LEU A 67 0.53 -2.54 -3.80
CA LEU A 67 0.63 -3.62 -4.79
C LEU A 67 0.16 -4.96 -4.24
N ALA A 68 0.57 -5.32 -3.03
CA ALA A 68 0.14 -6.58 -2.40
C ALA A 68 -1.39 -6.64 -2.30
N LYS A 69 -2.03 -5.55 -1.86
CA LYS A 69 -3.50 -5.49 -1.75
C LYS A 69 -4.20 -5.41 -3.11
N TYR A 70 -3.57 -4.76 -4.09
CA TYR A 70 -4.12 -4.68 -5.45
C TYR A 70 -4.08 -6.04 -6.17
N GLN A 71 -3.09 -6.89 -5.87
CA GLN A 71 -3.06 -8.26 -6.38
C GLN A 71 -4.27 -9.09 -5.91
N ASP A 72 -4.71 -8.92 -4.66
CA ASP A 72 -5.90 -9.60 -4.15
C ASP A 72 -7.17 -9.17 -4.90
N VAL A 73 -7.26 -7.89 -5.27
CA VAL A 73 -8.35 -7.35 -6.10
C VAL A 73 -8.31 -7.96 -7.50
N LEU A 74 -7.14 -7.98 -8.14
CA LEU A 74 -6.97 -8.58 -9.48
C LEU A 74 -7.29 -10.07 -9.49
N LYS A 75 -6.89 -10.79 -8.44
CA LYS A 75 -7.18 -12.22 -8.29
C LYS A 75 -8.67 -12.48 -8.07
N SER A 76 -9.31 -11.71 -7.20
CA SER A 76 -10.76 -11.79 -6.96
C SER A 76 -11.56 -11.46 -8.22
N ALA A 77 -11.11 -10.47 -9.00
CA ALA A 77 -11.72 -10.12 -10.28
C ALA A 77 -11.57 -11.26 -11.30
N ALA A 78 -10.38 -11.88 -11.41
CA ALA A 78 -10.16 -13.02 -12.30
C ALA A 78 -11.02 -14.24 -11.94
N GLU A 79 -11.17 -14.54 -10.65
CA GLU A 79 -12.03 -15.63 -10.16
C GLU A 79 -13.52 -15.36 -10.46
N SER A 80 -13.99 -14.12 -10.27
CA SER A 80 -15.37 -13.73 -10.59
C SER A 80 -15.72 -13.85 -12.09
N ILE A 81 -14.73 -13.64 -12.97
CA ILE A 81 -14.89 -13.80 -14.42
C ILE A 81 -15.03 -15.29 -14.76
N SER A 82 -14.15 -16.14 -14.22
CA SER A 82 -14.20 -17.60 -14.43
C SER A 82 -15.47 -18.26 -13.91
N GLU A 83 -16.02 -17.80 -12.78
CA GLU A 83 -17.27 -18.36 -12.23
C GLU A 83 -18.50 -17.95 -13.06
N SER A 84 -18.50 -16.76 -13.66
CA SER A 84 -19.57 -16.34 -14.58
C SER A 84 -19.56 -17.13 -15.90
N GLU A 85 -18.39 -17.55 -16.37
CA GLU A 85 -18.22 -18.35 -17.58
C GLU A 85 -18.73 -19.80 -17.38
N PHE A 86 -18.57 -20.35 -16.17
CA PHE A 86 -19.05 -21.70 -15.82
C PHE A 86 -20.58 -21.81 -15.70
N VAL A 87 -21.25 -20.74 -15.25
CA VAL A 87 -22.73 -20.72 -15.11
C VAL A 87 -23.43 -20.48 -16.46
N ALA A 88 -22.76 -19.87 -17.43
CA ALA A 88 -23.30 -19.65 -18.77
C ALA A 88 -23.36 -20.92 -19.63
N ASP A 89 -22.50 -21.91 -19.37
CA ASP A 89 -22.41 -23.18 -20.13
C ASP A 89 -23.33 -24.30 -19.58
N THR A 90 -24.06 -24.05 -18.49
CA THR A 90 -24.96 -25.04 -17.85
C THR A 90 -26.46 -24.73 -18.01
N GLN A 91 -26.84 -23.76 -18.86
CA GLN A 91 -28.24 -23.50 -19.24
C GLN A 91 -28.59 -23.97 -20.64
#